data_AF-A0A936ASR0-F1
#
_entry.id   AF-A0A936ASR0-F1
#
_cell.length_a   1.000
_cell.length_b   1.000
_cell.length_c   1.000
_cell.angle_alpha   90.00
_cell.angle_beta   90.00
_cell.angle_gamma   90.00
#
_symmetry.space_group_name_H-M   'P 1'
#
loop_
_entity.id
_entity.type
_entity.pdbx_description
1 polymer ?
#
loop_
_entity_poly.entity_id
_entity_poly.type
_entity_poly.pdbx_seq_one_letter_code
_entity_poly.pdbx_strand_id
1 'polypeptide(L)'
;MRRTASAINILGDDDNHTSMMTRRIKISNNLFYEIDGQRWSGAGIAFQIVRGPQHITIENNTVIHAGNVIAVDDRPSKGFIFRNNLFPHNEYGVKGDNRAPDNDTINNCFSGALFKKNVIVGGRAENFPADNYFPPSFDKVFFVDLPGRDFHLASTSPYKNAGTNGKDIGCNFAQLDAAFKGGSMMTKISIVRFNEDRISPLMITRSFSVLPKRINILTGGINYEFRDQLKHGTSTAD
;
A
#
# COMPACT_ATOMS: atom_id res chain seq x y z
N MET A 1 -0.73 -9.10 3.90
CA MET A 1 -2.12 -8.58 3.81
C MET A 1 -2.84 -9.29 2.67
N ARG A 2 -4.13 -9.59 2.81
CA ARG A 2 -4.91 -10.23 1.74
C ARG A 2 -6.40 -9.96 1.84
N ARG A 3 -7.11 -10.16 0.71
CA ARG A 3 -8.57 -10.08 0.59
C ARG A 3 -9.11 -8.69 0.91
N THR A 4 -8.59 -7.70 0.22
CA THR A 4 -9.01 -6.30 0.36
C THR A 4 -9.07 -5.64 -1.02
N ALA A 5 -9.85 -4.56 -1.11
CA ALA A 5 -10.00 -3.84 -2.37
C ALA A 5 -8.74 -3.07 -2.77
N SER A 6 -8.04 -2.51 -1.79
CA SER A 6 -6.74 -1.85 -1.92
C SER A 6 -5.89 -2.21 -0.68
N ALA A 7 -4.58 -1.99 -0.72
CA ALA A 7 -3.69 -2.36 0.39
C ALA A 7 -3.37 -1.20 1.34
N ILE A 8 -2.50 -0.27 0.97
CA ILE A 8 -2.02 0.79 1.88
C ILE A 8 -2.28 2.18 1.29
N ASN A 9 -2.82 3.08 2.11
CA ASN A 9 -2.90 4.51 1.81
C ASN A 9 -1.94 5.28 2.72
N ILE A 10 -1.16 6.20 2.13
CA ILE A 10 -0.17 7.03 2.83
C ILE A 10 -0.51 8.49 2.54
N LEU A 11 -0.95 9.20 3.57
CA LEU A 11 -1.32 10.60 3.51
C LEU A 11 -0.19 11.50 4.03
N GLY A 12 0.14 12.56 3.29
CA GLY A 12 1.15 13.55 3.67
C GLY A 12 0.74 14.41 4.84
N ASP A 13 -0.25 15.27 4.65
CA ASP A 13 -0.87 16.06 5.71
C ASP A 13 -2.40 15.91 5.65
N ASP A 14 -3.06 16.28 6.74
CA ASP A 14 -4.51 16.22 6.88
C ASP A 14 -5.13 17.34 6.02
N ASP A 15 -6.26 17.04 5.38
CA ASP A 15 -6.99 17.92 4.49
C ASP A 15 -8.01 18.80 5.23
N ASN A 16 -8.46 18.36 6.40
CA ASN A 16 -9.49 18.98 7.23
C ASN A 16 -8.93 19.72 8.46
N HIS A 17 -7.75 19.32 8.93
CA HIS A 17 -7.09 19.91 10.10
C HIS A 17 -5.62 20.21 9.86
N THR A 18 -5.07 21.19 10.58
CA THR A 18 -3.62 21.45 10.53
C THR A 18 -2.87 20.28 11.15
N SER A 19 -1.98 19.65 10.37
CA SER A 19 -1.13 18.57 10.85
C SER A 19 0.31 18.71 10.31
N MET A 20 1.22 17.91 10.87
CA MET A 20 2.58 17.83 10.38
C MET A 20 2.66 16.88 9.18
N MET A 21 3.64 17.14 8.31
CA MET A 21 3.93 16.25 7.17
C MET A 21 4.43 14.88 7.62
N THR A 22 3.67 13.83 7.25
CA THR A 22 4.05 12.42 7.34
C THR A 22 5.38 12.19 6.65
N ARG A 23 6.30 11.54 7.37
CA ARG A 23 7.61 11.23 6.85
C ARG A 23 8.21 9.97 7.45
N ARG A 24 9.20 9.38 6.76
CA ARG A 24 10.02 8.24 7.23
C ARG A 24 9.21 6.97 7.49
N ILE A 25 8.32 6.64 6.56
CA ILE A 25 7.58 5.37 6.58
C ILE A 25 8.39 4.32 5.83
N LYS A 26 8.49 3.12 6.42
CA LYS A 26 9.08 1.95 5.77
C LYS A 26 8.04 0.83 5.69
N ILE A 27 7.79 0.35 4.48
CA ILE A 27 6.96 -0.81 4.18
C ILE A 27 7.87 -1.86 3.57
N SER A 28 8.24 -2.87 4.36
CA SER A 28 9.20 -3.86 3.90
C SER A 28 8.87 -5.28 4.32
N ASN A 29 9.27 -6.22 3.47
CA ASN A 29 9.18 -7.65 3.75
C ASN A 29 7.74 -8.16 3.90
N ASN A 30 6.81 -7.63 3.10
CA ASN A 30 5.41 -8.04 3.16
C ASN A 30 5.02 -8.86 1.92
N LEU A 31 4.10 -9.80 2.14
CA LEU A 31 3.29 -10.39 1.09
C LEU A 31 1.93 -9.68 1.03
N PHE A 32 1.62 -9.11 -0.14
CA PHE A 32 0.29 -8.64 -0.52
C PHE A 32 -0.23 -9.54 -1.62
N TYR A 33 -1.40 -10.14 -1.43
CA TYR A 33 -2.03 -10.97 -2.45
C TYR A 33 -3.54 -10.95 -2.28
N GLU A 34 -4.30 -11.27 -3.33
CA GLU A 34 -5.74 -11.08 -3.32
C GLU A 34 -6.10 -9.60 -3.00
N ILE A 35 -5.45 -8.66 -3.70
CA ILE A 35 -5.80 -7.24 -3.69
C ILE A 35 -6.55 -6.95 -5.00
N ASP A 36 -7.87 -6.82 -4.92
CA ASP A 36 -8.74 -6.81 -6.09
C ASP A 36 -9.95 -5.89 -5.88
N GLY A 37 -10.00 -4.82 -6.67
CA GLY A 37 -11.06 -3.84 -6.62
C GLY A 37 -12.41 -4.37 -7.08
N GLN A 38 -12.43 -5.27 -8.05
CA GLN A 38 -13.66 -5.86 -8.58
C GLN A 38 -14.28 -6.81 -7.55
N ARG A 39 -13.43 -7.59 -6.86
CA ARG A 39 -13.90 -8.58 -5.88
C ARG A 39 -14.28 -7.99 -4.52
N TRP A 40 -13.66 -6.89 -4.12
CA TRP A 40 -13.86 -6.29 -2.78
C TRP A 40 -14.36 -4.84 -2.81
N SER A 41 -14.86 -4.35 -3.93
CA SER A 41 -15.41 -3.00 -4.13
C SER A 41 -14.39 -1.88 -3.87
N GLY A 42 -13.51 -1.65 -4.85
CA GLY A 42 -12.53 -0.55 -4.84
C GLY A 42 -11.65 -0.56 -6.10
N ALA A 43 -10.43 -0.05 -5.99
CA ALA A 43 -9.57 0.21 -7.15
C ALA A 43 -8.47 -0.84 -7.42
N GLY A 44 -8.24 -1.81 -6.53
CA GLY A 44 -7.17 -2.80 -6.69
C GLY A 44 -5.76 -2.24 -6.46
N ILE A 45 -5.65 -1.03 -5.90
CA ILE A 45 -4.37 -0.30 -5.75
C ILE A 45 -3.57 -0.90 -4.59
N ALA A 46 -2.28 -1.18 -4.81
CA ALA A 46 -1.41 -1.65 -3.75
C ALA A 46 -0.96 -0.51 -2.82
N PHE A 47 -0.40 0.57 -3.36
CA PHE A 47 0.08 1.71 -2.58
C PHE A 47 -0.51 3.02 -3.12
N GLN A 48 -1.41 3.62 -2.36
CA GLN A 48 -1.89 4.96 -2.61
C GLN A 48 -1.04 5.96 -1.82
N ILE A 49 -0.52 6.97 -2.50
CA ILE A 49 0.33 8.01 -1.92
C ILE A 49 -0.29 9.36 -2.25
N VAL A 50 -0.76 10.08 -1.24
CA VAL A 50 -1.49 11.33 -1.45
C VAL A 50 -0.98 12.42 -0.54
N ARG A 51 -1.01 13.65 -1.02
CA ARG A 51 -0.60 14.88 -0.34
C ARG A 51 0.89 14.93 -0.01
N GLY A 52 1.73 14.25 -0.79
CA GLY A 52 3.19 14.39 -0.78
C GLY A 52 3.93 14.00 0.51
N PRO A 53 3.65 12.84 1.15
CA PRO A 53 4.43 12.36 2.30
C PRO A 53 5.90 12.19 1.91
N GLN A 54 6.84 12.31 2.86
CA GLN A 54 8.28 12.36 2.55
C GLN A 54 9.04 11.13 3.06
N HIS A 55 10.15 10.78 2.39
CA HIS A 55 11.05 9.71 2.81
C HIS A 55 10.34 8.36 3.01
N ILE A 56 9.55 7.95 2.01
CA ILE A 56 8.86 6.66 2.02
C ILE A 56 9.77 5.61 1.39
N THR A 57 9.98 4.51 2.09
CA THR A 57 10.72 3.34 1.60
C THR A 57 9.77 2.16 1.47
N ILE A 58 9.59 1.65 0.26
CA ILE A 58 8.85 0.43 -0.02
C ILE A 58 9.84 -0.56 -0.62
N GLU A 59 10.21 -1.60 0.13
CA GLU A 59 11.24 -2.53 -0.32
C GLU A 59 10.99 -4.00 0.04
N ASN A 60 11.46 -4.92 -0.80
CA ASN A 60 11.38 -6.36 -0.51
C ASN A 60 9.94 -6.83 -0.26
N ASN A 61 8.97 -6.33 -1.04
CA ASN A 61 7.60 -6.79 -0.98
C ASN A 61 7.25 -7.64 -2.20
N THR A 62 6.49 -8.71 -2.00
CA THR A 62 5.82 -9.44 -3.09
C THR A 62 4.37 -8.97 -3.12
N VAL A 63 3.93 -8.43 -4.25
CA VAL A 63 2.61 -7.81 -4.42
C VAL A 63 1.89 -8.45 -5.60
N ILE A 64 0.77 -9.12 -5.32
CA ILE A 64 -0.12 -9.74 -6.31
C ILE A 64 -1.47 -9.03 -6.23
N HIS A 65 -1.67 -8.06 -7.12
CA HIS A 65 -2.82 -7.16 -7.12
C HIS A 65 -3.40 -7.00 -8.53
N ALA A 66 -4.64 -6.50 -8.62
CA ALA A 66 -5.36 -6.33 -9.89
C ALA A 66 -5.29 -4.90 -10.48
N GLY A 67 -5.02 -3.88 -9.66
CA GLY A 67 -4.98 -2.47 -10.09
C GLY A 67 -3.56 -1.95 -10.31
N ASN A 68 -3.34 -0.66 -10.04
CA ASN A 68 -2.00 -0.04 -10.11
C ASN A 68 -1.16 -0.42 -8.88
N VAL A 69 0.15 -0.63 -9.06
CA VAL A 69 1.02 -0.86 -7.89
C VAL A 69 1.14 0.42 -7.07
N ILE A 70 1.20 1.57 -7.74
CA ILE A 70 1.23 2.88 -7.10
C ILE A 70 0.18 3.77 -7.77
N ALA A 71 -0.66 4.39 -6.97
CA ALA A 71 -1.44 5.56 -7.37
C ALA A 71 -0.97 6.76 -6.55
N VAL A 72 -0.69 7.88 -7.21
CA VAL A 72 -0.20 9.10 -6.56
C VAL A 72 -0.98 10.32 -7.04
N ASP A 73 -1.21 11.29 -6.16
CA ASP A 73 -1.75 12.59 -6.58
C ASP A 73 -0.66 13.46 -7.22
N ASP A 74 -1.01 14.71 -7.55
CA ASP A 74 -0.11 15.64 -8.21
C ASP A 74 0.91 16.29 -7.27
N ARG A 75 0.82 16.07 -5.94
CA ARG A 75 1.73 16.66 -4.95
C ARG A 75 2.99 15.78 -4.78
N PRO A 76 4.19 16.28 -5.13
CA PRO A 76 5.39 15.44 -5.14
C PRO A 76 5.80 14.92 -3.75
N SER A 77 6.21 13.64 -3.72
CA SER A 77 6.81 12.96 -2.57
C SER A 77 8.33 12.85 -2.74
N LYS A 78 9.09 13.52 -1.87
CA LYS A 78 10.56 13.54 -1.94
C LYS A 78 11.20 12.42 -1.14
N GLY A 79 12.35 11.93 -1.60
CA GLY A 79 13.14 10.90 -0.91
C GLY A 79 12.50 9.51 -0.99
N PHE A 80 11.78 9.23 -2.08
CA PHE A 80 11.11 7.96 -2.31
C PHE A 80 12.10 6.86 -2.67
N ILE A 81 11.98 5.71 -2.03
CA ILE A 81 12.77 4.51 -2.32
C ILE A 81 11.79 3.38 -2.62
N PHE A 82 11.88 2.83 -3.83
CA PHE A 82 11.07 1.70 -4.28
C PHE A 82 11.97 0.65 -4.93
N ARG A 83 12.40 -0.33 -4.15
CA ARG A 83 13.43 -1.29 -4.60
C ARG A 83 13.18 -2.71 -4.16
N ASN A 84 13.74 -3.67 -4.89
CA ASN A 84 13.64 -5.08 -4.56
C ASN A 84 12.19 -5.58 -4.41
N ASN A 85 11.19 -4.92 -5.03
CA ASN A 85 9.80 -5.37 -5.00
C ASN A 85 9.50 -6.27 -6.20
N LEU A 86 8.51 -7.16 -6.06
CA LEU A 86 8.03 -8.04 -7.12
C LEU A 86 6.53 -7.82 -7.29
N PHE A 87 6.09 -7.36 -8.47
CA PHE A 87 4.70 -7.03 -8.74
C PHE A 87 4.36 -7.10 -10.23
N PRO A 88 3.08 -7.30 -10.60
CA PRO A 88 2.64 -7.14 -11.99
C PRO A 88 2.45 -5.67 -12.35
N HIS A 89 2.79 -5.30 -13.58
CA HIS A 89 2.57 -3.95 -14.11
C HIS A 89 1.07 -3.61 -14.19
N ASN A 90 0.25 -4.58 -14.60
CA ASN A 90 -1.18 -4.41 -14.88
C ASN A 90 -1.42 -3.30 -15.91
N GLU A 91 -2.48 -2.49 -15.76
CA GLU A 91 -2.85 -1.50 -16.77
C GLU A 91 -1.88 -0.31 -16.81
N TYR A 92 -1.44 0.19 -15.64
CA TYR A 92 -0.62 1.42 -15.58
C TYR A 92 0.60 1.36 -14.66
N GLY A 93 0.88 0.27 -13.95
CA GLY A 93 2.02 0.21 -13.02
C GLY A 93 2.00 1.33 -11.98
N VAL A 94 2.78 2.38 -12.22
CA VAL A 94 2.83 3.61 -11.42
C VAL A 94 2.03 4.71 -12.11
N LYS A 95 0.94 5.19 -11.48
CA LYS A 95 0.04 6.19 -12.10
C LYS A 95 -0.16 7.41 -11.21
N GLY A 96 0.10 8.59 -11.77
CA GLY A 96 -0.15 9.89 -11.14
C GLY A 96 -1.40 10.58 -11.70
N ASP A 97 -2.05 11.41 -10.90
CA ASP A 97 -3.13 12.28 -11.38
C ASP A 97 -2.61 13.27 -12.43
N ASN A 98 -3.34 13.41 -13.55
CA ASN A 98 -2.95 14.24 -14.70
C ASN A 98 -1.55 13.92 -15.29
N ARG A 99 -1.04 12.70 -15.05
CA ARG A 99 0.25 12.21 -15.57
C ARG A 99 0.10 10.98 -16.42
N ALA A 100 1.03 10.77 -17.35
CA ALA A 100 1.17 9.49 -18.00
C ALA A 100 1.76 8.45 -17.02
N PRO A 101 1.52 7.14 -17.25
CA PRO A 101 2.07 6.07 -16.41
C PRO A 101 3.60 6.06 -16.32
N ASP A 102 4.10 5.29 -15.37
CA ASP A 102 5.50 4.90 -15.20
C ASP A 102 6.45 6.11 -15.14
N ASN A 103 7.46 6.20 -16.02
CA ASN A 103 8.51 7.23 -15.96
C ASN A 103 7.98 8.67 -15.89
N ASP A 104 6.89 9.02 -16.56
CA ASP A 104 6.32 10.37 -16.42
C ASP A 104 5.86 10.64 -14.99
N THR A 105 5.08 9.71 -14.41
CA THR A 105 4.67 9.80 -13.00
C THR A 105 5.88 9.74 -12.05
N ILE A 106 6.83 8.83 -12.28
CA ILE A 106 8.00 8.66 -11.41
C ILE A 106 8.84 9.94 -11.38
N ASN A 107 9.11 10.55 -12.54
CA ASN A 107 9.96 11.73 -12.64
C ASN A 107 9.31 12.99 -12.04
N ASN A 108 7.99 13.13 -12.16
CA ASN A 108 7.27 14.32 -11.70
C ASN A 108 6.82 14.20 -10.22
N CYS A 109 6.31 13.05 -9.79
CA CYS A 109 5.76 12.86 -8.45
C CYS A 109 6.81 12.33 -7.45
N PHE A 110 7.88 11.69 -7.93
CA PHE A 110 8.94 11.11 -7.10
C PHE A 110 10.33 11.53 -7.56
N SER A 111 10.52 12.84 -7.79
CA SER A 111 11.80 13.39 -8.26
C SER A 111 13.00 12.92 -7.41
N GLY A 112 14.00 12.33 -8.06
CA GLY A 112 15.19 11.75 -7.40
C GLY A 112 14.96 10.40 -6.72
N ALA A 113 13.86 9.71 -7.00
CA ALA A 113 13.57 8.41 -6.41
C ALA A 113 14.61 7.33 -6.74
N LEU A 114 14.85 6.46 -5.75
CA LEU A 114 15.58 5.23 -5.98
C LEU A 114 14.60 4.12 -6.40
N PHE A 115 14.35 4.01 -7.70
CA PHE A 115 13.46 2.99 -8.27
C PHE A 115 14.28 1.92 -9.03
N LYS A 116 14.73 0.86 -8.33
CA LYS A 116 15.62 -0.14 -8.93
C LYS A 116 15.49 -1.53 -8.34
N LYS A 117 16.00 -2.53 -9.06
CA LYS A 117 15.97 -3.95 -8.73
C LYS A 117 14.56 -4.46 -8.43
N ASN A 118 13.54 -3.86 -9.04
CA ASN A 118 12.19 -4.40 -8.98
C ASN A 118 11.98 -5.42 -10.10
N VAL A 119 11.18 -6.43 -9.83
CA VAL A 119 10.66 -7.36 -10.84
C VAL A 119 9.26 -6.91 -11.20
N ILE A 120 9.12 -6.42 -12.43
CA ILE A 120 7.91 -5.76 -12.95
C ILE A 120 7.33 -6.65 -14.03
N VAL A 121 6.44 -7.55 -13.64
CA VAL A 121 5.91 -8.58 -14.53
C VAL A 121 4.98 -7.94 -15.58
N GLY A 122 5.26 -8.18 -16.85
CA GLY A 122 4.54 -7.59 -17.98
C GLY A 122 4.87 -6.12 -18.26
N GLY A 123 5.79 -5.51 -17.50
CA GLY A 123 6.24 -4.13 -17.73
C GLY A 123 7.21 -3.99 -18.91
N ARG A 124 7.43 -2.75 -19.35
CA ARG A 124 8.33 -2.41 -20.47
C ARG A 124 9.54 -1.64 -19.97
N ALA A 125 10.75 -2.08 -20.32
CA ALA A 125 11.99 -1.53 -19.76
C ALA A 125 12.18 -0.03 -20.05
N GLU A 126 11.77 0.41 -21.24
CA GLU A 126 11.85 1.81 -21.67
C GLU A 126 10.99 2.78 -20.83
N ASN A 127 9.99 2.26 -20.11
CA ASN A 127 9.06 3.06 -19.32
C ASN A 127 9.51 3.23 -17.87
N PHE A 128 10.61 2.61 -17.44
CA PHE A 128 11.06 2.64 -16.05
C PHE A 128 12.51 3.11 -15.93
N PRO A 129 12.95 3.53 -14.73
CA PRO A 129 14.36 3.75 -14.48
C PRO A 129 15.18 2.48 -14.70
N ALA A 130 16.46 2.64 -15.02
CA ALA A 130 17.36 1.53 -15.27
C ALA A 130 17.49 0.57 -14.07
N ASP A 131 18.05 -0.61 -14.32
CA ASP A 131 18.36 -1.63 -13.31
C ASP A 131 17.10 -2.28 -12.66
N ASN A 132 16.02 -2.43 -13.42
CA ASN A 132 14.85 -3.24 -13.09
C ASN A 132 14.75 -4.48 -14.00
N TYR A 133 13.93 -5.47 -13.62
CA TYR A 133 13.71 -6.70 -14.37
C TYR A 133 12.27 -6.77 -14.89
N PHE A 134 12.10 -7.29 -16.11
CA PHE A 134 10.83 -7.24 -16.84
C PHE A 134 10.46 -8.63 -17.41
N PRO A 135 10.16 -9.63 -16.57
CA PRO A 135 9.64 -10.89 -17.07
C PRO A 135 8.31 -10.68 -17.78
N PRO A 136 8.07 -11.34 -18.93
CA PRO A 136 6.81 -11.16 -19.69
C PRO A 136 5.58 -11.74 -18.98
N SER A 137 5.77 -12.70 -18.07
CA SER A 137 4.69 -13.33 -17.30
C SER A 137 5.21 -13.87 -15.97
N PHE A 138 4.29 -14.21 -15.05
CA PHE A 138 4.65 -14.79 -13.77
C PHE A 138 5.32 -16.17 -13.89
N ASP A 139 5.10 -16.92 -14.98
CA ASP A 139 5.79 -18.20 -15.20
C ASP A 139 7.31 -18.01 -15.34
N LYS A 140 7.76 -16.81 -15.75
CA LYS A 140 9.20 -16.47 -15.83
C LYS A 140 9.76 -15.94 -14.51
N VAL A 141 8.94 -15.86 -13.47
CA VAL A 141 9.38 -15.59 -12.10
C VAL A 141 9.91 -16.84 -11.42
N PHE A 142 9.40 -18.02 -11.81
CA PHE A 142 9.71 -19.30 -11.18
C PHE A 142 9.41 -19.28 -9.68
N PHE A 143 8.14 -19.03 -9.36
CA PHE A 143 7.61 -19.35 -8.03
C PHE A 143 7.57 -20.86 -7.81
N VAL A 144 7.61 -21.31 -6.56
CA VAL A 144 7.50 -22.73 -6.20
C VAL A 144 6.16 -23.31 -6.64
N ASP A 145 5.04 -22.64 -6.34
CA ASP A 145 3.70 -23.04 -6.78
C ASP A 145 2.76 -21.82 -6.83
N LEU A 146 2.71 -21.14 -7.99
CA LEU A 146 1.86 -19.98 -8.17
C LEU A 146 0.35 -20.31 -8.04
N PRO A 147 -0.20 -21.37 -8.70
CA PRO A 147 -1.60 -21.77 -8.50
C PRO A 147 -1.94 -22.10 -7.03
N GLY A 148 -1.04 -22.78 -6.32
CA GLY A 148 -1.16 -23.07 -4.89
C GLY A 148 -0.88 -21.87 -3.97
N ARG A 149 -0.51 -20.71 -4.55
CA ARG A 149 -0.18 -19.46 -3.84
C ARG A 149 1.05 -19.57 -2.95
N ASP A 150 1.95 -20.49 -3.30
CA ASP A 150 3.31 -20.50 -2.81
C ASP A 150 4.17 -19.56 -3.67
N PHE A 151 4.28 -18.33 -3.18
CA PHE A 151 5.05 -17.26 -3.82
C PHE A 151 6.53 -17.27 -3.42
N HIS A 152 7.06 -18.34 -2.82
CA HIS A 152 8.49 -18.49 -2.66
C HIS A 152 9.16 -18.53 -4.04
N LEU A 153 10.28 -17.83 -4.19
CA LEU A 153 11.13 -18.00 -5.37
C LEU A 153 11.81 -19.37 -5.31
N ALA A 154 11.62 -20.17 -6.36
CA ALA A 154 12.36 -21.41 -6.56
C ALA A 154 13.87 -21.13 -6.62
N SER A 155 14.70 -22.14 -6.32
CA SER A 155 16.16 -22.02 -6.39
C SER A 155 16.68 -21.67 -7.79
N THR A 156 15.92 -22.00 -8.83
CA THR A 156 16.20 -21.69 -10.24
C THR A 156 15.70 -20.32 -10.67
N SER A 157 15.01 -19.57 -9.80
CA SER A 157 14.53 -18.23 -10.14
C SER A 157 15.71 -17.28 -10.37
N PRO A 158 15.73 -16.51 -11.47
CA PRO A 158 16.77 -15.50 -11.71
C PRO A 158 16.69 -14.34 -10.70
N TYR A 159 15.61 -14.27 -9.92
CA TYR A 159 15.36 -13.24 -8.92
C TYR A 159 15.80 -13.66 -7.50
N LYS A 160 16.33 -14.88 -7.36
CA LYS A 160 17.02 -15.36 -6.17
C LYS A 160 18.33 -14.59 -5.99
N ASN A 161 18.58 -14.05 -4.79
CA ASN A 161 19.77 -13.25 -4.48
C ASN A 161 20.03 -12.03 -5.40
N ALA A 162 19.06 -11.61 -6.22
CA ALA A 162 19.24 -10.57 -7.24
C ALA A 162 18.96 -9.14 -6.74
N GLY A 163 18.57 -9.01 -5.46
CA GLY A 163 18.30 -7.73 -4.82
C GLY A 163 19.57 -6.93 -4.55
N THR A 164 19.38 -5.64 -4.27
CA THR A 164 20.48 -4.69 -3.98
C THR A 164 21.39 -5.07 -2.80
N ASN A 165 20.98 -6.01 -1.96
CA ASN A 165 21.71 -6.51 -0.80
C ASN A 165 22.11 -7.99 -0.93
N GLY A 166 22.07 -8.55 -2.15
CA GLY A 166 22.35 -9.97 -2.40
C GLY A 166 21.28 -10.93 -1.87
N LYS A 167 20.13 -10.42 -1.43
CA LYS A 167 18.97 -11.24 -1.03
C LYS A 167 17.97 -11.34 -2.20
N ASP A 168 17.02 -12.24 -2.04
CA ASP A 168 15.90 -12.40 -2.95
C ASP A 168 15.14 -11.08 -3.16
N ILE A 169 14.67 -10.87 -4.39
CA ILE A 169 13.70 -9.82 -4.71
C ILE A 169 12.31 -10.28 -4.25
N GLY A 170 11.54 -9.36 -3.67
CA GLY A 170 10.25 -9.66 -3.06
C GLY A 170 10.37 -10.00 -1.57
N CYS A 171 9.31 -10.61 -1.05
CA CYS A 171 9.17 -10.98 0.35
C CYS A 171 10.16 -12.09 0.74
N ASN A 172 10.90 -11.89 1.84
CA ASN A 172 11.63 -12.95 2.50
C ASN A 172 10.66 -13.77 3.36
N PHE A 173 10.25 -14.92 2.82
CA PHE A 173 9.31 -15.81 3.47
C PHE A 173 9.88 -16.51 4.71
N ALA A 174 11.18 -16.80 4.76
CA ALA A 174 11.79 -17.35 5.96
C ALA A 174 11.65 -16.39 7.15
N GLN A 175 11.85 -15.09 6.91
CA GLN A 175 11.61 -14.04 7.91
C GLN A 175 10.12 -13.86 8.22
N LEU A 176 9.25 -13.94 7.21
CA LEU A 176 7.80 -13.83 7.40
C LEU A 176 7.27 -14.98 8.27
N ASP A 177 7.65 -16.21 7.96
CA ASP A 177 7.27 -17.41 8.70
C ASP A 177 7.84 -17.40 10.12
N ALA A 178 9.09 -16.93 10.29
CA ALA A 178 9.67 -16.74 11.62
C ALA A 178 8.87 -15.71 12.44
N ALA A 179 8.39 -14.63 11.83
CA ALA A 179 7.54 -13.66 12.52
C ALA A 179 6.20 -14.27 12.96
N PHE A 180 5.60 -15.15 12.15
CA PHE A 180 4.37 -15.85 12.53
C PHE A 180 4.60 -16.93 13.61
N LYS A 181 5.75 -17.63 13.59
CA LYS A 181 6.09 -18.64 14.60
C LYS A 181 6.55 -18.03 15.93
N GLY A 182 7.27 -16.91 15.88
CA GLY A 182 7.74 -16.16 17.05
C GLY A 182 6.67 -15.26 17.67
N GLY A 183 5.61 -14.97 16.92
CA GLY A 183 4.37 -14.45 17.48
C GLY A 183 3.65 -15.56 18.24
N SER A 184 4.01 -15.78 19.51
CA SER A 184 3.01 -16.25 20.46
C SER A 184 1.77 -15.41 20.21
N MET A 185 0.65 -16.04 19.83
CA MET A 185 -0.65 -15.37 19.67
C MET A 185 -0.72 -14.29 20.74
N MET A 186 -0.85 -13.03 20.33
CA MET A 186 -0.78 -11.89 21.23
C MET A 186 -2.04 -11.93 22.11
N THR A 187 -2.08 -12.84 23.09
CA THR A 187 -3.18 -13.04 24.04
C THR A 187 -3.06 -12.10 25.25
N LYS A 188 -2.06 -11.21 25.24
CA LYS A 188 -1.96 -10.08 26.18
C LYS A 188 -2.11 -8.77 25.44
N ILE A 189 -3.34 -8.26 25.41
CA ILE A 189 -3.55 -6.82 25.28
C ILE A 189 -3.26 -6.24 26.66
N SER A 190 -2.05 -5.72 26.87
CA SER A 190 -1.79 -4.79 27.96
C SER A 190 -2.40 -3.45 27.55
N ILE A 191 -3.58 -3.11 28.08
CA ILE A 191 -4.12 -1.76 27.97
C ILE A 191 -3.16 -0.86 28.75
N VAL A 192 -2.32 -0.11 28.05
CA VAL A 192 -1.60 1.00 28.66
C VAL A 192 -2.65 2.09 28.88
N ARG A 193 -2.97 2.38 30.15
CA ARG A 193 -3.68 3.60 30.50
C ARG A 193 -2.85 4.77 30.01
N PHE A 194 -3.37 5.55 29.07
CA PHE A 194 -2.77 6.83 28.70
C PHE A 194 -3.50 7.93 29.45
N ASN A 195 -2.72 8.76 30.15
CA ASN A 195 -3.19 9.91 30.91
C ASN A 195 -3.96 10.85 29.98
N GLU A 196 -5.11 11.29 30.46
CA GLU A 196 -6.03 12.21 29.82
C GLU A 196 -5.27 13.47 29.37
N ASP A 197 -5.43 13.88 28.09
CA ASP A 197 -5.77 15.27 27.76
C ASP A 197 -5.71 15.64 26.28
N ARG A 198 -5.10 14.88 25.35
CA ARG A 198 -5.08 15.32 23.93
C ARG A 198 -5.04 14.19 22.91
N ILE A 199 -6.20 13.61 22.58
CA ILE A 199 -6.40 12.93 21.29
C ILE A 199 -7.81 13.28 20.77
N SER A 200 -7.89 13.75 19.52
CA SER A 200 -9.15 14.06 18.84
C SER A 200 -9.98 12.78 18.60
N PRO A 201 -11.33 12.86 18.54
CA PRO A 201 -12.22 11.67 18.48
C PRO A 201 -12.11 10.76 17.24
N LEU A 202 -11.13 10.93 16.34
CA LEU A 202 -11.00 10.13 15.11
C LEU A 202 -9.81 9.15 15.07
N MET A 203 -8.95 9.14 16.08
CA MET A 203 -7.79 8.24 16.14
C MET A 203 -8.10 7.03 17.03
N ILE A 204 -8.82 6.04 16.49
CA ILE A 204 -8.79 4.59 16.76
C ILE A 204 -10.09 4.04 16.14
N THR A 205 -10.14 3.96 14.81
CA THR A 205 -11.11 3.09 14.14
C THR A 205 -10.43 2.50 12.93
N ARG A 206 -9.71 1.40 13.18
CA ARG A 206 -9.61 0.20 12.34
C ARG A 206 -8.50 -0.68 12.90
N SER A 207 -8.87 -1.52 13.86
CA SER A 207 -8.13 -2.73 14.13
C SER A 207 -9.13 -3.83 14.46
N PHE A 208 -8.90 -5.00 13.86
CA PHE A 208 -9.54 -6.30 14.14
C PHE A 208 -10.87 -6.60 13.45
N SER A 209 -10.85 -6.74 12.12
CA SER A 209 -11.76 -7.66 11.43
C SER A 209 -11.00 -8.91 10.97
N VAL A 210 -10.70 -9.83 11.90
CA VAL A 210 -10.88 -11.30 11.82
C VAL A 210 -10.41 -11.90 13.15
N LEU A 211 -11.32 -12.05 14.13
CA LEU A 211 -11.18 -13.05 15.19
C LEU A 211 -12.45 -13.91 15.19
N PRO A 212 -12.37 -15.25 15.08
CA PRO A 212 -13.54 -16.10 15.19
C PRO A 212 -13.81 -16.36 16.67
N LYS A 213 -14.58 -15.47 17.32
CA LYS A 213 -15.55 -15.75 18.39
C LYS A 213 -15.94 -14.42 19.07
N ARG A 214 -17.26 -14.25 19.17
CA ARG A 214 -18.03 -13.11 19.69
C ARG A 214 -17.33 -12.23 20.74
N ILE A 215 -17.25 -10.93 20.45
CA ILE A 215 -17.27 -9.86 21.46
C ILE A 215 -18.34 -8.87 20.99
N ASN A 216 -19.47 -8.78 21.71
CA ASN A 216 -20.44 -7.72 21.50
C ASN A 216 -19.86 -6.43 22.09
N ILE A 217 -19.67 -5.41 21.26
CA ILE A 217 -19.43 -4.05 21.73
C ILE A 217 -20.66 -3.24 21.34
N LEU A 218 -21.46 -2.87 22.34
CA LEU A 218 -22.52 -1.87 22.21
C LEU A 218 -21.84 -0.53 21.88
N THR A 219 -22.03 -0.03 20.67
CA THR A 219 -21.71 1.36 20.32
C THR A 219 -23.03 2.13 20.24
N GLY A 220 -23.18 3.10 21.14
CA GLY A 220 -24.33 4.01 21.15
C GLY A 220 -24.33 4.84 19.86
N GLY A 221 -25.48 4.90 19.21
CA GLY A 221 -25.68 5.69 18.01
C GLY A 221 -25.56 7.19 18.28
N ILE A 222 -24.85 7.89 17.41
CA ILE A 222 -25.01 9.33 17.22
C ILE A 222 -25.32 9.51 15.73
N ASN A 223 -26.57 9.84 15.43
CA ASN A 223 -27.02 10.22 14.09
C ASN A 223 -26.43 11.59 13.74
N TYR A 224 -25.85 11.74 12.54
CA TYR A 224 -25.66 13.04 11.91
C TYR A 224 -26.75 13.20 10.84
N GLU A 225 -27.69 14.13 11.08
CA GLU A 225 -28.63 14.61 10.05
C GLU A 225 -27.89 15.50 9.06
N PHE A 226 -27.94 15.17 7.78
CA PHE A 226 -27.59 16.08 6.69
C PHE A 226 -28.75 17.08 6.51
N ARG A 227 -28.49 18.37 6.71
CA ARG A 227 -29.37 19.45 6.26
C ARG A 227 -28.79 20.04 4.98
N ASP A 228 -29.49 19.80 3.87
CA ASP A 228 -29.29 20.51 2.60
C ASP A 228 -29.53 22.01 2.80
N GLN A 229 -28.53 22.82 2.46
CA GLN A 229 -28.70 24.25 2.23
C GLN A 229 -28.78 24.51 0.74
N LEU A 230 -30.01 24.47 0.20
CA LEU A 230 -30.34 25.26 -0.99
C LEU A 230 -30.73 26.66 -0.52
N LYS A 231 -29.85 27.62 -0.82
CA LYS A 231 -30.16 29.05 -0.79
C LYS A 231 -31.13 29.37 -1.93
N HIS A 232 -32.29 29.95 -1.62
CA HIS A 232 -32.81 31.11 -2.35
C HIS A 232 -33.89 31.85 -1.55
N GLY A 233 -33.63 33.14 -1.30
CA GLY A 233 -34.64 34.21 -1.40
C GLY A 233 -35.59 34.42 -0.23
N THR A 234 -35.20 35.31 0.68
CA THR A 234 -36.12 36.09 1.53
C THR A 234 -36.92 37.09 0.70
N SER A 235 -38.23 37.22 0.93
CA SER A 235 -38.91 38.51 1.12
C SER A 235 -40.35 38.33 1.63
N THR A 236 -40.67 39.07 2.68
CA THR A 236 -41.98 39.29 3.32
C THR A 236 -42.85 40.31 2.58
N ALA A 237 -44.09 40.47 3.07
CA ALA A 237 -45.17 41.43 2.73
C ALA A 237 -46.08 40.92 1.58
N ASP A 238 -47.40 40.77 1.70
CA ASP A 238 -48.42 41.33 2.61
C ASP A 238 -49.47 40.27 3.05
#